data_AF-A0A3E0WXW9-F1
#
_entry.id   AF-A0A3E0WXW9-F1
#
_cell.length_a   1.000
_cell.length_b   1.000
_cell.length_c   1.000
_cell.angle_alpha   90.00
_cell.angle_beta   90.00
_cell.angle_gamma   90.00
#
_symmetry.space_group_name_H-M   'P 1'
#
loop_
_entity.id
_entity.type
_entity.pdbx_description
1 polymer ?
#
loop_
_entity_poly.entity_id
_entity_poly.type
_entity_poly.pdbx_seq_one_letter_code
_entity_poly.pdbx_strand_id
1 'polypeptide(L)'
;MKATWRFIGLPLIGLMPAMSTTAGSWDQALTLPMTVEYDSNPTFAPRNPEGVARLRVSPVYGLSWRDGRHDVLATFGMSLERSTDSDTSVPRDDPRLGLNWVRSTPTGEYGVAARYEERSTRAAEIDDAAFVVADATQETRALSGHWDEALSPLLRVRLTGDYRRSRYDNTQLQDYDEFGAAAHFTRLFSERTQFFAQMGAVHYEPLAGWQSTSQYYSATLGAGWQASPQLTLQLNSGGRTWLATTIV
;
A
#
# COMPACT_ATOMS: atom_id res chain seq x y z
N MET A 1 -25.58 21.56 8.32
CA MET A 1 -25.21 20.47 9.24
C MET A 1 -25.04 19.21 8.42
N LYS A 2 -23.85 18.59 8.46
CA LYS A 2 -23.54 17.35 7.72
C LYS A 2 -24.00 16.18 8.59
N ALA A 3 -25.07 15.49 8.20
CA ALA A 3 -25.53 14.29 8.91
C ALA A 3 -25.07 13.07 8.10
N THR A 4 -23.92 12.51 8.45
CA THR A 4 -23.38 11.31 7.80
C THR A 4 -23.82 10.10 8.61
N TRP A 5 -24.71 9.28 8.07
CA TRP A 5 -25.08 7.99 8.65
C TRP A 5 -24.24 6.91 7.98
N ARG A 6 -23.32 6.30 8.72
CA ARG A 6 -22.50 5.17 8.25
C ARG A 6 -23.06 3.88 8.84
N PHE A 7 -23.62 3.04 7.98
CA PHE A 7 -23.92 1.65 8.34
C PHE A 7 -22.75 0.78 7.88
N ILE A 8 -21.95 0.28 8.82
CA ILE A 8 -20.87 -0.67 8.54
C ILE A 8 -21.50 -2.06 8.46
N GLY A 9 -21.60 -2.62 7.25
CA GLY A 9 -21.99 -4.01 7.05
C GLY A 9 -20.92 -4.95 7.63
N LEU A 10 -21.33 -5.94 8.43
CA LEU A 10 -20.45 -6.99 8.94
C LEU A 10 -19.86 -7.79 7.76
N PRO A 11 -18.55 -8.08 7.72
CA PRO A 11 -17.98 -8.92 6.68
C PRO A 11 -18.48 -10.35 6.83
N LEU A 12 -19.09 -10.90 5.77
CA LEU A 12 -19.32 -12.33 5.65
C LEU A 12 -17.99 -12.98 5.22
N ILE A 13 -17.40 -13.82 6.08
CA ILE A 13 -16.18 -14.57 5.77
C ILE A 13 -16.59 -16.00 5.41
N GLY A 14 -16.45 -16.36 4.14
CA GLY A 14 -16.61 -17.75 3.68
C GLY A 14 -15.25 -18.43 3.61
N LEU A 15 -14.99 -19.38 4.51
CA LEU A 15 -13.83 -20.28 4.43
C LEU A 15 -14.23 -21.51 3.60
N MET A 16 -13.51 -21.77 2.52
CA MET A 16 -13.65 -23.01 1.73
C MET A 16 -12.61 -24.06 2.15
N PRO A 17 -12.90 -25.36 2.03
CA PRO A 17 -12.02 -26.42 2.51
C PRO A 17 -10.69 -26.46 1.75
N ALA A 18 -9.60 -26.66 2.48
CA ALA A 18 -8.26 -26.84 1.94
C ALA A 18 -8.17 -28.15 1.14
N MET A 19 -7.61 -28.09 -0.07
CA MET A 19 -7.21 -29.30 -0.80
C MET A 19 -5.76 -29.63 -0.44
N SER A 20 -5.55 -30.69 0.32
CA SER A 20 -4.23 -31.17 0.72
C SER A 20 -3.70 -32.16 -0.32
N THR A 21 -2.64 -31.79 -1.03
CA THR A 21 -1.81 -32.73 -1.80
C THR A 21 -0.38 -32.62 -1.29
N THR A 22 0.34 -33.73 -1.24
CA THR A 22 1.68 -33.83 -0.63
C THR A 22 2.60 -32.67 -1.00
N ALA A 23 3.16 -32.05 0.04
CA ALA A 23 4.09 -30.90 0.11
C ALA A 23 3.48 -29.51 0.36
N GLY A 24 2.22 -29.20 0.02
CA GLY A 24 1.68 -27.86 0.33
C GLY A 24 0.16 -27.79 0.46
N SER A 25 -0.33 -26.73 1.10
CA SER A 25 -1.77 -26.49 1.32
C SER A 25 -2.22 -25.25 0.56
N TRP A 26 -3.36 -25.37 -0.14
CA TRP A 26 -4.07 -24.22 -0.69
C TRP A 26 -5.18 -23.79 0.27
N ASP A 27 -5.20 -22.51 0.60
CA ASP A 27 -6.27 -21.84 1.33
C ASP A 27 -6.96 -20.82 0.43
N GLN A 28 -8.27 -20.70 0.55
CA GLN A 28 -9.09 -19.74 -0.20
C GLN A 28 -9.95 -18.92 0.76
N ALA A 29 -10.08 -17.63 0.48
CA ALA A 29 -10.93 -16.74 1.26
C ALA A 29 -11.68 -15.78 0.33
N LEU A 30 -12.97 -15.59 0.58
CA LEU A 30 -13.78 -14.56 -0.04
C LEU A 30 -14.36 -13.66 1.04
N THR A 31 -14.13 -12.36 0.91
CA THR A 31 -14.69 -11.31 1.77
C THR A 31 -15.55 -10.40 0.91
N LEU A 32 -16.76 -10.09 1.39
CA LEU A 32 -17.73 -9.24 0.70
C LEU A 32 -18.16 -8.07 1.60
N PRO A 33 -17.33 -7.03 1.77
CA PRO A 33 -17.72 -5.81 2.44
C PRO A 33 -18.76 -5.06 1.61
N MET A 34 -19.81 -4.58 2.27
CA MET A 34 -20.85 -3.76 1.69
C MET A 34 -21.12 -2.57 2.59
N THR A 35 -21.21 -1.38 1.99
CA THR A 35 -21.51 -0.13 2.70
C THR A 35 -22.56 0.63 1.92
N VAL A 36 -23.56 1.16 2.62
CA VAL A 36 -24.49 2.14 2.07
C VAL A 36 -24.23 3.46 2.77
N GLU A 37 -23.99 4.51 1.99
CA GLU A 37 -23.77 5.87 2.48
C GLU A 37 -24.82 6.80 1.90
N TYR A 38 -25.29 7.75 2.70
CA TYR A 38 -26.16 8.83 2.23
C TYR A 38 -25.48 10.17 2.52
N ASP A 39 -25.33 10.99 1.48
CA ASP A 39 -24.81 12.35 1.57
C ASP A 39 -25.92 13.33 1.18
N SER A 40 -26.34 14.18 2.11
CA SER A 40 -27.44 15.12 1.88
C SER A 40 -27.04 16.32 1.00
N ASN A 41 -25.74 16.57 0.78
CA ASN A 41 -25.27 17.69 -0.04
C ASN A 41 -23.83 17.45 -0.56
N PRO A 42 -23.61 16.49 -1.47
CA PRO A 42 -22.29 16.10 -1.95
C PRO A 42 -21.61 17.16 -2.84
N THR A 43 -22.37 18.11 -3.40
CA THR A 43 -21.87 19.24 -4.22
C THR A 43 -21.64 20.51 -3.40
N PHE A 44 -21.93 20.48 -2.08
CA PHE A 44 -21.89 21.64 -1.20
C PHE A 44 -22.71 22.84 -1.73
N ALA A 45 -23.80 22.56 -2.45
CA ALA A 45 -24.67 23.61 -3.00
C ALA A 45 -25.26 24.46 -1.85
N PRO A 46 -25.14 25.81 -1.90
CA PRO A 46 -25.60 26.68 -0.84
C PRO A 46 -27.14 26.83 -0.79
N ARG A 47 -27.84 26.44 -1.87
CA ARG A 47 -29.30 26.45 -1.99
C ARG A 47 -29.74 25.18 -2.73
N ASN A 48 -30.85 24.58 -2.30
CA ASN A 48 -31.39 23.32 -2.83
C ASN A 48 -30.37 22.17 -2.81
N PRO A 49 -29.95 21.71 -1.61
CA PRO A 49 -29.04 20.58 -1.52
C PRO A 49 -29.73 19.31 -2.06
N GLU A 50 -29.12 18.69 -3.05
CA GLU A 50 -29.56 17.40 -3.59
C GLU A 50 -28.82 16.28 -2.87
N GLY A 51 -29.58 15.36 -2.29
CA GLY A 51 -29.02 14.23 -1.56
C GLY A 51 -28.76 13.04 -2.48
N VAL A 52 -27.71 12.28 -2.19
CA VAL A 52 -27.31 11.10 -2.94
C VAL A 52 -27.09 9.92 -1.99
N ALA A 53 -27.68 8.77 -2.33
CA ALA A 53 -27.33 7.50 -1.70
C ALA A 53 -26.33 6.74 -2.57
N ARG A 54 -25.28 6.21 -1.96
CA ARG A 54 -24.24 5.40 -2.58
C ARG A 54 -24.23 4.01 -1.98
N LEU A 55 -24.23 2.99 -2.83
CA LEU A 55 -23.92 1.62 -2.47
C LEU A 55 -22.49 1.32 -2.91
N ARG A 56 -21.66 0.88 -1.97
CA ARG A 56 -20.31 0.38 -2.23
C ARG A 56 -20.23 -1.10 -1.89
N VAL A 57 -19.72 -1.89 -2.83
CA VAL A 57 -19.46 -3.33 -2.65
C VAL A 57 -18.01 -3.59 -3.03
N SER A 58 -17.23 -4.20 -2.14
CA SER A 58 -15.78 -4.34 -2.34
C SER A 58 -15.30 -5.79 -2.24
N PRO A 59 -15.72 -6.71 -3.13
CA PRO A 59 -15.33 -8.11 -3.05
C PRO A 59 -13.81 -8.26 -3.04
N VAL A 60 -13.30 -9.14 -2.19
CA VAL A 60 -11.89 -9.54 -2.17
C VAL A 60 -11.82 -11.05 -2.09
N TYR A 61 -11.22 -11.65 -3.11
CA TYR A 61 -10.87 -13.05 -3.17
C TYR A 61 -9.37 -13.22 -2.98
N GLY A 62 -8.97 -14.11 -2.08
CA GLY A 62 -7.60 -14.47 -1.80
C GLY A 62 -7.37 -15.95 -2.01
N LEU A 63 -6.27 -16.28 -2.68
CA LEU A 63 -5.78 -17.65 -2.86
C LEU A 63 -4.35 -17.69 -2.33
N SER A 64 -4.10 -18.53 -1.32
CA SER A 64 -2.75 -18.71 -0.79
C SER A 64 -2.30 -20.16 -0.86
N TRP A 65 -1.02 -20.36 -1.13
CA TRP A 65 -0.35 -21.65 -1.09
C TRP A 65 0.87 -21.58 -0.19
N ARG A 66 1.05 -22.60 0.66
CA ARG A 66 2.21 -22.71 1.55
C ARG A 66 2.76 -24.13 1.56
N ASP A 67 4.08 -24.27 1.51
CA ASP A 67 4.80 -25.56 1.66
C ASP A 67 5.82 -25.59 2.81
N GLY A 68 5.81 -24.56 3.66
CA GLY A 68 6.75 -24.37 4.76
C GLY A 68 8.06 -23.69 4.36
N ARG A 69 8.41 -23.66 3.07
CA ARG A 69 9.53 -22.87 2.54
C ARG A 69 9.06 -21.70 1.67
N HIS A 70 7.94 -21.87 1.00
CA HIS A 70 7.37 -20.96 0.05
C HIS A 70 5.97 -20.59 0.48
N ASP A 71 5.70 -19.28 0.46
CA ASP A 71 4.38 -18.72 0.67
C ASP A 71 4.02 -17.90 -0.57
N VAL A 72 2.93 -18.28 -1.23
CA VAL A 72 2.36 -17.55 -2.37
C VAL A 72 0.99 -17.04 -1.95
N LEU A 73 0.69 -15.77 -2.23
CA LEU A 73 -0.61 -15.15 -2.04
C LEU A 73 -0.99 -14.38 -3.30
N ALA A 74 -2.08 -14.80 -3.94
CA ALA A 74 -2.74 -14.05 -5.00
C ALA A 74 -4.02 -13.42 -4.45
N THR A 75 -4.24 -12.14 -4.74
CA THR A 75 -5.44 -11.41 -4.32
C THR A 75 -6.10 -10.74 -5.51
N PHE A 76 -7.43 -10.85 -5.55
CA PHE A 76 -8.28 -10.26 -6.57
C PHE A 76 -9.37 -9.47 -5.84
N GLY A 77 -9.36 -8.17 -5.99
CA GLY A 77 -10.32 -7.26 -5.39
C GLY A 77 -10.97 -6.39 -6.45
N MET A 78 -12.16 -5.89 -6.13
CA MET A 78 -12.83 -4.88 -6.93
C MET A 78 -13.55 -3.94 -5.98
N SER A 79 -13.64 -2.66 -6.31
CA SER A 79 -14.52 -1.72 -5.62
C SER A 79 -15.58 -1.24 -6.59
N LEU A 80 -16.81 -1.66 -6.33
CA LEU A 80 -18.00 -1.29 -7.08
C LEU A 80 -18.71 -0.18 -6.32
N GLU A 81 -18.92 0.97 -6.96
CA GLU A 81 -19.72 2.07 -6.42
C GLU A 81 -20.88 2.38 -7.36
N ARG A 82 -22.08 2.41 -6.80
CA ARG A 82 -23.32 2.77 -7.50
C ARG A 82 -24.04 3.85 -6.72
N SER A 83 -24.59 4.83 -7.43
CA SER A 83 -25.27 5.99 -6.87
C SER A 83 -26.72 6.03 -7.33
N THR A 84 -27.62 6.60 -6.52
CA THR A 84 -28.99 6.93 -6.94
C THR A 84 -29.06 8.06 -7.97
N ASP A 85 -28.00 8.88 -8.03
CA ASP A 85 -27.86 9.97 -8.99
C ASP A 85 -26.43 9.95 -9.56
N SER A 86 -26.32 9.60 -10.84
CA SER A 86 -25.07 9.50 -11.58
C SER A 86 -24.50 10.84 -12.03
N ASP A 87 -25.32 11.88 -12.11
CA ASP A 87 -24.88 13.22 -12.50
C ASP A 87 -24.11 13.87 -11.34
N THR A 88 -24.50 13.54 -10.11
CA THR A 88 -23.85 14.02 -8.89
C THR A 88 -22.74 13.07 -8.38
N SER A 89 -22.84 11.76 -8.66
CA SER A 89 -21.85 10.77 -8.25
C SER A 89 -21.71 9.67 -9.29
N VAL A 90 -20.64 9.74 -10.07
CA VAL A 90 -20.37 8.81 -11.18
C VAL A 90 -20.21 7.37 -10.64
N PRO A 91 -20.84 6.37 -11.27
CA PRO A 91 -20.57 4.96 -10.96
C PRO A 91 -19.12 4.58 -11.20
N ARG A 92 -18.53 3.76 -10.33
CA ARG A 92 -17.13 3.36 -10.43
C ARG A 92 -16.91 1.87 -10.26
N ASP A 93 -15.93 1.36 -10.99
CA ASP A 93 -15.50 -0.04 -11.02
C ASP A 93 -13.96 -0.06 -10.93
N ASP A 94 -13.43 -0.09 -9.72
CA ASP A 94 -11.99 0.07 -9.47
C ASP A 94 -11.36 -1.30 -9.10
N PRO A 95 -10.70 -2.02 -10.05
CA PRO A 95 -10.07 -3.31 -9.79
C PRO A 95 -8.79 -3.21 -8.95
N ARG A 96 -8.46 -4.30 -8.25
CA ARG A 96 -7.21 -4.46 -7.50
C ARG A 96 -6.69 -5.89 -7.65
N LEU A 97 -5.44 -6.04 -8.04
CA LEU A 97 -4.78 -7.32 -8.19
C LEU A 97 -3.48 -7.32 -7.39
N GLY A 98 -3.20 -8.43 -6.73
CA GLY A 98 -1.96 -8.62 -5.97
C GLY A 98 -1.41 -10.02 -6.16
N LEU A 99 -0.09 -10.12 -6.25
CA LEU A 99 0.64 -11.37 -6.15
C LEU A 99 1.81 -11.13 -5.21
N ASN A 100 1.96 -11.96 -4.19
CA ASN A 100 3.09 -11.94 -3.28
C ASN A 100 3.68 -13.34 -3.21
N TRP A 101 4.99 -13.44 -3.35
CA TRP A 101 5.73 -14.67 -3.17
C TRP A 101 6.88 -14.43 -2.21
N VAL A 102 6.97 -15.27 -1.19
CA VAL A 102 8.05 -15.27 -0.20
C VAL A 102 8.67 -16.65 -0.16
N ARG A 103 9.99 -16.71 -0.05
CA ARG A 103 10.73 -17.94 0.23
C ARG A 103 11.55 -17.75 1.50
N SER A 104 11.27 -18.58 2.49
CA SER A 104 12.07 -18.68 3.71
C SER A 104 13.33 -19.53 3.47
N THR A 105 14.40 -19.13 4.14
CA THR A 105 15.67 -19.86 4.27
C THR A 105 15.90 -20.14 5.76
N PRO A 106 16.88 -20.99 6.12
CA PRO A 106 17.22 -21.19 7.53
C PRO A 106 17.67 -19.92 8.26
N THR A 107 18.14 -18.93 7.51
CA THR A 107 18.82 -17.72 8.01
C THR A 107 18.05 -16.44 7.68
N GLY A 108 16.95 -16.53 6.95
CA GLY A 108 16.31 -15.35 6.37
C GLY A 108 15.12 -15.66 5.46
N GLU A 109 14.82 -14.72 4.58
CA GLU A 109 13.80 -14.83 3.56
C GLU A 109 14.06 -13.86 2.41
N TYR A 110 13.45 -14.14 1.28
CA TYR A 110 13.35 -13.15 0.21
C TYR A 110 12.00 -13.28 -0.47
N GLY A 111 11.53 -12.19 -1.04
CA GLY A 111 10.23 -12.19 -1.68
C GLY A 111 10.08 -11.10 -2.72
N VAL A 112 9.07 -11.29 -3.55
CA VAL A 112 8.67 -10.39 -4.61
C VAL A 112 7.16 -10.21 -4.54
N ALA A 113 6.71 -8.98 -4.67
CA ALA A 113 5.29 -8.65 -4.76
C ALA A 113 5.01 -7.79 -5.99
N ALA A 114 3.94 -8.12 -6.70
CA ALA A 114 3.39 -7.32 -7.78
C ALA A 114 1.98 -6.87 -7.40
N ARG A 115 1.64 -5.62 -7.72
CA ARG A 115 0.35 -5.02 -7.43
C ARG A 115 -0.12 -4.18 -8.59
N TYR A 116 -1.40 -4.26 -8.88
CA TYR A 116 -2.11 -3.36 -9.77
C TYR A 116 -3.37 -2.87 -9.06
N GLU A 117 -3.66 -1.59 -9.14
CA GLU A 117 -4.94 -1.06 -8.66
C GLU A 117 -5.36 0.20 -9.40
N GLU A 118 -6.66 0.36 -9.52
CA GLU A 118 -7.28 1.63 -9.89
C GLU A 118 -7.98 2.20 -8.66
N ARG A 119 -7.97 3.52 -8.51
CA ARG A 119 -8.64 4.24 -7.42
C ARG A 119 -9.07 5.62 -7.88
N SER A 120 -10.17 6.13 -7.32
CA SER A 120 -10.53 7.55 -7.48
C SER A 120 -9.47 8.48 -6.88
N THR A 121 -9.08 9.51 -7.61
CA THR A 121 -8.21 10.61 -7.13
C THR A 121 -8.86 11.38 -6.00
N ARG A 122 -10.20 11.47 -5.94
CA ARG A 122 -10.92 12.08 -4.81
C ARG A 122 -10.65 11.34 -3.49
N ALA A 123 -10.34 10.05 -3.54
CA ALA A 123 -9.94 9.27 -2.37
C ALA A 123 -8.42 9.30 -2.11
N ALA A 124 -7.60 9.57 -3.13
CA ALA A 124 -6.14 9.68 -3.00
C ALA A 124 -5.68 11.08 -2.56
N GLU A 125 -6.35 12.13 -3.03
CA GLU A 125 -6.00 13.54 -2.76
C GLU A 125 -6.48 14.02 -1.39
N ILE A 126 -7.46 13.35 -0.76
CA ILE A 126 -7.83 13.65 0.64
C ILE A 126 -6.64 13.46 1.59
N ASP A 127 -5.69 12.57 1.24
CA ASP A 127 -4.48 12.33 2.03
C ASP A 127 -3.32 13.30 1.69
N ASP A 128 -3.26 13.89 0.49
CA ASP A 128 -2.07 14.64 0.02
C ASP A 128 -2.30 16.09 -0.47
N ALA A 129 -3.52 16.57 -0.76
CA ALA A 129 -3.73 17.93 -1.25
C ALA A 129 -5.10 18.53 -0.89
N ALA A 130 -5.09 19.78 -0.40
CA ALA A 130 -6.28 20.54 0.00
C ALA A 130 -7.18 21.00 -1.18
N PHE A 131 -7.08 20.36 -2.34
CA PHE A 131 -7.91 20.65 -3.52
C PHE A 131 -8.67 19.39 -3.90
N VAL A 132 -9.99 19.51 -4.02
CA VAL A 132 -10.84 18.45 -4.58
C VAL A 132 -10.79 18.63 -6.09
N VAL A 133 -9.87 17.92 -6.76
CA VAL A 133 -9.91 17.86 -8.23
C VAL A 133 -11.14 17.04 -8.66
N ALA A 134 -11.65 17.32 -9.86
CA ALA A 134 -12.73 16.56 -10.49
C ALA A 134 -12.44 15.05 -10.43
N ASP A 135 -13.51 14.24 -10.30
CA ASP A 135 -13.44 12.78 -10.18
C ASP A 135 -12.58 12.19 -11.32
N ALA A 136 -11.38 11.73 -10.96
CA ALA A 136 -10.42 11.13 -11.87
C ALA A 136 -9.99 9.77 -11.31
N THR A 137 -9.35 8.96 -12.13
CA THR A 137 -8.87 7.63 -11.80
C THR A 137 -7.36 7.62 -11.83
N GLN A 138 -6.77 7.15 -10.73
CA GLN A 138 -5.35 6.83 -10.64
C GLN A 138 -5.16 5.33 -10.84
N GLU A 139 -4.45 4.94 -11.89
CA GLU A 139 -3.95 3.59 -12.12
C GLU A 139 -2.55 3.48 -11.49
N THR A 140 -2.35 2.51 -10.60
CA THR A 140 -1.05 2.24 -9.98
C THR A 140 -0.60 0.82 -10.30
N ARG A 141 0.61 0.68 -10.84
CA ARG A 141 1.33 -0.58 -10.98
C ARG A 141 2.55 -0.54 -10.08
N ALA A 142 2.75 -1.56 -9.26
CA ALA A 142 3.91 -1.64 -8.40
C ALA A 142 4.55 -3.03 -8.43
N LEU A 143 5.87 -3.06 -8.37
CA LEU A 143 6.69 -4.24 -8.19
C LEU A 143 7.64 -3.97 -7.04
N SER A 144 7.65 -4.82 -6.03
CA SER A 144 8.60 -4.72 -4.93
C SER A 144 9.31 -6.05 -4.69
N GLY A 145 10.51 -5.96 -4.14
CA GLY A 145 11.33 -7.09 -3.76
C GLY A 145 12.00 -6.83 -2.42
N HIS A 146 12.24 -7.88 -1.68
CA HIS A 146 13.05 -7.81 -0.47
C HIS A 146 13.93 -9.04 -0.33
N TRP A 147 15.04 -8.85 0.38
CA TRP A 147 15.94 -9.91 0.82
C TRP A 147 16.35 -9.58 2.25
N ASP A 148 16.08 -10.48 3.18
CA ASP A 148 16.41 -10.37 4.60
C ASP A 148 17.22 -11.59 5.01
N GLU A 149 18.44 -11.40 5.49
CA GLU A 149 19.33 -12.50 5.82
C GLU A 149 20.14 -12.20 7.09
N ALA A 150 20.21 -13.18 7.99
CA ALA A 150 21.19 -13.21 9.07
C ALA A 150 22.55 -13.66 8.51
N LEU A 151 23.43 -12.69 8.22
CA LEU A 151 24.80 -12.94 7.77
C LEU A 151 25.66 -13.58 8.88
N SER A 152 25.30 -13.37 10.14
CA SER A 152 25.88 -14.03 11.30
C SER A 152 24.85 -14.04 12.45
N PRO A 153 25.11 -14.73 13.57
CA PRO A 153 24.23 -14.68 14.74
C PRO A 153 24.00 -13.26 15.29
N LEU A 154 24.91 -12.33 14.98
CA LEU A 154 24.87 -10.96 15.49
C LEU A 154 24.55 -9.92 14.42
N LEU A 155 24.44 -10.29 13.15
CA LEU A 155 24.27 -9.33 12.05
C LEU A 155 23.19 -9.80 11.09
N ARG A 156 22.17 -8.96 10.91
CA ARG A 156 21.09 -9.13 9.94
C ARG A 156 21.10 -7.97 8.95
N VAL A 157 20.87 -8.28 7.69
CA VAL A 157 20.77 -7.30 6.62
C VAL A 157 19.44 -7.49 5.91
N ARG A 158 18.73 -6.39 5.67
CA ARG A 158 17.54 -6.36 4.85
C ARG A 158 17.74 -5.37 3.72
N LEU A 159 17.53 -5.81 2.49
CA LEU A 159 17.48 -4.99 1.29
C LEU A 159 16.05 -4.97 0.78
N THR A 160 15.57 -3.81 0.37
CA THR A 160 14.27 -3.65 -0.28
C THR A 160 14.44 -2.83 -1.55
N GLY A 161 13.66 -3.16 -2.56
CA GLY A 161 13.53 -2.38 -3.78
C GLY A 161 12.08 -2.30 -4.19
N ASP A 162 11.67 -1.15 -4.70
CA ASP A 162 10.31 -0.91 -5.15
C ASP A 162 10.32 -0.08 -6.44
N TYR A 163 9.41 -0.42 -7.34
CA TYR A 163 9.11 0.33 -8.54
C TYR A 163 7.61 0.57 -8.55
N ARG A 164 7.20 1.79 -8.82
CA ARG A 164 5.80 2.20 -8.88
C ARG A 164 5.59 3.11 -10.07
N ARG A 165 4.57 2.82 -10.86
CA ARG A 165 4.08 3.68 -11.93
C ARG A 165 2.67 4.13 -11.60
N SER A 166 2.44 5.43 -11.60
CA SER A 166 1.12 6.04 -11.39
C SER A 166 0.70 6.76 -12.66
N ARG A 167 -0.50 6.48 -13.16
CA ARG A 167 -1.13 7.16 -14.28
C ARG A 167 -2.47 7.74 -13.88
N TYR A 168 -2.80 8.90 -14.44
CA TYR A 168 -4.04 9.60 -14.19
C TYR A 168 -4.83 9.74 -15.49
N ASP A 169 -6.15 9.58 -15.43
CA ASP A 169 -7.05 9.78 -16.58
C ASP A 169 -7.42 11.27 -16.80
N ASN A 170 -6.88 12.18 -16.00
CA ASN A 170 -7.08 13.62 -16.09
C ASN A 170 -5.78 14.34 -16.49
N THR A 171 -5.89 15.30 -17.40
CA THR A 171 -4.77 16.11 -17.92
C THR A 171 -4.19 17.11 -16.91
N GLN A 172 -4.85 17.35 -15.77
CA GLN A 172 -4.37 18.23 -14.71
C GLN A 172 -3.38 17.53 -13.76
N LEU A 173 -3.39 16.20 -13.72
CA LEU A 173 -2.52 15.40 -12.87
C LEU A 173 -1.38 14.81 -13.70
N GLN A 174 -0.22 14.71 -13.07
CA GLN A 174 1.01 14.30 -13.74
C GLN A 174 1.25 12.81 -13.52
N ASP A 175 1.33 12.06 -14.61
CA ASP A 175 1.83 10.68 -14.59
C ASP A 175 3.29 10.64 -14.16
N TYR A 176 3.68 9.63 -13.37
CA TYR A 176 5.05 9.47 -12.91
C TYR A 176 5.45 8.02 -12.63
N ASP A 177 6.76 7.81 -12.66
CA ASP A 177 7.43 6.62 -12.17
C ASP A 177 8.21 6.95 -10.89
N GLU A 178 8.29 5.98 -10.00
CA GLU A 178 9.05 6.05 -8.77
C GLU A 178 9.84 4.76 -8.60
N PHE A 179 11.11 4.88 -8.25
CA PHE A 179 11.97 3.76 -7.90
C PHE A 179 12.61 4.01 -6.54
N GLY A 180 12.36 3.09 -5.60
CA GLY A 180 12.94 3.09 -4.27
C GLY A 180 13.91 1.94 -4.06
N ALA A 181 14.96 2.19 -3.30
CA ALA A 181 15.83 1.15 -2.76
C ALA A 181 16.25 1.51 -1.34
N ALA A 182 16.26 0.53 -0.44
CA ALA A 182 16.73 0.73 0.92
C ALA A 182 17.51 -0.47 1.44
N ALA A 183 18.45 -0.18 2.34
CA ALA A 183 19.22 -1.16 3.08
C ALA A 183 19.08 -0.88 4.57
N HIS A 184 18.80 -1.93 5.34
CA HIS A 184 18.69 -1.91 6.79
C HIS A 184 19.65 -2.94 7.37
N PHE A 185 20.53 -2.49 8.25
CA PHE A 185 21.53 -3.29 8.93
C PHE A 185 21.18 -3.31 10.40
N THR A 186 21.08 -4.50 10.99
CA THR A 186 20.86 -4.66 12.44
C THR A 186 21.98 -5.48 13.01
N ARG A 187 22.67 -4.96 14.04
CA ARG A 187 23.74 -5.67 14.75
C ARG A 187 23.38 -5.83 16.22
N LEU A 188 23.32 -7.08 16.69
CA LEU A 188 23.24 -7.39 18.10
C LEU A 188 24.62 -7.18 18.74
N PHE A 189 24.66 -6.31 19.74
CA PHE A 189 25.86 -6.05 20.53
C PHE A 189 25.90 -6.91 21.80
N SER A 190 24.72 -7.14 22.38
CA SER A 190 24.50 -8.07 23.50
C SER A 190 23.13 -8.73 23.34
N GLU A 191 22.78 -9.64 24.24
CA GLU A 191 21.43 -10.22 24.31
C GLU A 191 20.33 -9.17 24.51
N ARG A 192 20.68 -7.98 25.00
CA ARG A 192 19.73 -6.91 25.33
C ARG A 192 19.94 -5.65 24.50
N THR A 193 21.00 -5.55 23.71
CA THR A 193 21.37 -4.31 23.03
C THR A 193 21.56 -4.58 21.55
N GLN A 194 20.89 -3.79 20.71
CA GLN A 194 21.04 -3.82 19.26
C GLN A 194 21.31 -2.42 18.73
N PHE A 195 22.10 -2.35 17.67
CA PHE A 195 22.27 -1.15 16.87
C PHE A 195 21.68 -1.41 15.49
N PHE A 196 21.15 -0.36 14.88
CA PHE A 196 20.71 -0.44 13.50
C PHE A 196 21.11 0.80 12.70
N ALA A 197 21.29 0.59 11.41
CA ALA A 197 21.53 1.61 10.42
C ALA A 197 20.61 1.36 9.24
N GLN A 198 19.96 2.40 8.74
CA GLN A 198 19.12 2.34 7.56
C GLN A 198 19.54 3.44 6.61
N MET A 199 19.59 3.10 5.33
CA MET A 199 19.79 4.04 4.25
C MET A 199 18.80 3.73 3.12
N GLY A 200 18.35 4.76 2.43
CA GLY A 200 17.47 4.58 1.30
C GLY A 200 17.55 5.73 0.31
N ALA A 201 17.26 5.42 -0.94
CA ALA A 201 17.16 6.36 -2.03
C ALA A 201 15.82 6.15 -2.75
N VAL A 202 15.18 7.23 -3.16
CA VAL A 202 13.99 7.20 -4.00
C VAL A 202 14.21 8.15 -5.16
N HIS A 203 13.93 7.70 -6.37
CA HIS A 203 13.96 8.49 -7.58
C HIS A 203 12.55 8.64 -8.14
N TYR A 204 12.13 9.88 -8.37
CA TYR A 204 10.85 10.25 -8.95
C TYR A 204 11.08 10.85 -10.34
N GLU A 205 10.36 10.32 -11.33
CA GLU A 205 10.46 10.72 -12.74
C GLU A 205 9.05 10.96 -13.33
N PRO A 206 8.69 12.21 -13.67
CA PRO A 206 7.42 12.52 -14.35
C PRO A 206 7.46 12.10 -15.82
N LEU A 207 6.37 11.51 -16.32
CA LEU A 207 6.32 10.91 -17.67
C LEU A 207 6.06 11.90 -18.81
N ALA A 208 5.44 13.07 -18.57
CA ALA A 208 5.22 14.10 -19.61
C ALA A 208 4.75 15.45 -19.05
N GLY A 209 5.40 16.57 -19.39
CA GLY A 209 4.86 17.94 -19.19
C GLY A 209 5.61 18.83 -18.20
N TRP A 210 6.26 18.23 -17.20
CA TRP A 210 7.06 18.95 -16.19
C TRP A 210 8.42 18.25 -16.05
N GLN A 211 9.51 18.88 -16.49
CA GLN A 211 10.83 18.21 -16.64
C GLN A 211 11.67 18.13 -15.35
N SER A 212 11.04 18.15 -14.17
CA SER A 212 11.78 18.08 -12.90
C SER A 212 11.74 16.66 -12.34
N THR A 213 12.89 15.99 -12.39
CA THR A 213 13.10 14.75 -11.65
C THR A 213 13.50 15.08 -10.23
N SER A 214 13.15 14.21 -9.29
CA SER A 214 13.54 14.38 -7.89
C SER A 214 14.23 13.14 -7.39
N GLN A 215 15.22 13.35 -6.54
CA GLN A 215 15.88 12.29 -5.81
C GLN A 215 15.82 12.60 -4.32
N TYR A 216 15.54 11.57 -3.56
CA TYR A 216 15.40 11.62 -2.13
C TYR A 216 16.37 10.63 -1.50
N TYR A 217 17.12 11.07 -0.51
CA TYR A 217 18.02 10.22 0.25
C TYR A 217 17.71 10.30 1.73
N SER A 218 17.73 9.15 2.40
CA SER A 218 17.52 9.03 3.83
C SER A 218 18.62 8.20 4.48
N ALA A 219 19.00 8.59 5.68
CA ALA A 219 19.89 7.82 6.52
C ALA A 219 19.42 7.93 7.98
N THR A 220 19.27 6.79 8.64
CA THR A 220 18.85 6.72 10.04
C THR A 220 19.77 5.76 10.79
N LEU A 221 20.20 6.15 11.98
CA LEU A 221 20.94 5.32 12.91
C LEU A 221 20.12 5.20 14.19
N GLY A 222 20.21 4.06 14.87
CA GLY A 222 19.56 3.91 16.15
C GLY A 222 20.09 2.75 16.97
N ALA A 223 19.62 2.70 18.22
CA ALA A 223 19.94 1.67 19.18
C ALA A 223 18.67 1.25 19.91
N GLY A 224 18.53 -0.05 20.16
CA GLY A 224 17.52 -0.62 21.02
C GLY A 224 18.16 -1.25 22.25
N TRP A 225 17.55 -1.08 23.41
CA TRP A 225 17.95 -1.72 24.66
C TRP A 225 16.74 -2.33 25.37
N GLN A 226 16.79 -3.64 25.61
CA GLN A 226 15.81 -4.37 26.40
C GLN A 226 16.20 -4.30 27.88
N ALA A 227 15.63 -3.33 28.60
CA ALA A 227 15.89 -3.13 30.02
C ALA A 227 15.33 -4.31 30.86
N SER A 228 14.16 -4.81 30.47
CA SER A 228 13.50 -5.99 31.05
C SER A 228 12.73 -6.77 29.98
N PRO A 229 12.25 -8.00 30.25
CA PRO A 229 11.43 -8.75 29.30
C PRO A 229 10.19 -8.01 28.80
N GLN A 230 9.66 -7.06 29.60
CA GLN A 230 8.47 -6.27 29.29
C GLN A 230 8.78 -4.84 28.83
N LEU A 231 10.04 -4.39 28.91
CA LEU A 231 10.42 -3.02 28.59
C LEU A 231 11.58 -2.97 27.60
N THR A 232 11.29 -2.44 26.41
CA THR A 232 12.26 -2.14 25.36
C THR A 232 12.31 -0.63 25.14
N LEU A 233 13.50 -0.05 25.23
CA LEU A 233 13.77 1.34 24.89
C LEU A 233 14.42 1.38 23.51
N GLN A 234 14.01 2.31 22.66
CA GLN A 234 14.61 2.52 21.35
C GLN A 234 14.90 4.01 21.15
N LEU A 235 16.12 4.30 20.71
CA LEU A 235 16.56 5.63 20.33
C LEU A 235 16.95 5.58 18.86
N ASN A 236 16.51 6.58 18.08
CA ASN A 236 16.91 6.73 16.70
C ASN A 236 17.18 8.21 16.38
N SER A 237 18.01 8.43 15.38
CA SER A 237 18.31 9.74 14.82
C SER A 237 18.52 9.56 13.33
N GLY A 238 17.88 10.39 12.53
CA GLY A 238 17.90 10.27 11.09
C GLY A 238 17.78 11.61 10.40
N GLY A 239 18.38 11.67 9.22
CA GLY A 239 18.37 12.80 8.33
C GLY A 239 17.77 12.43 6.99
N ARG A 240 17.25 13.46 6.32
CA ARG A 240 16.53 13.34 5.07
C ARG A 240 16.92 14.51 4.19
N THR A 241 17.37 14.22 2.97
CA THR A 241 17.77 15.25 2.02
C THR A 241 17.10 15.02 0.67
N TRP A 242 16.79 16.11 -0.03
CA TRP A 242 16.19 16.09 -1.36
C TRP A 242 17.12 16.81 -2.35
N LEU A 243 17.19 16.28 -3.56
CA LEU A 243 17.85 16.90 -4.70
C LEU A 243 16.81 16.94 -5.82
N ALA A 244 16.29 18.14 -6.08
CA ALA A 244 15.46 18.37 -7.26
C ALA A 244 16.38 18.74 -8.42
N THR A 245 16.29 18.01 -9.52
CA THR A 245 17.00 18.34 -10.76
C THR A 245 15.97 18.71 -11.81
N THR A 246 15.91 20.00 -12.14
CA THR A 246 15.16 20.48 -13.31
C THR A 246 16.00 20.21 -14.55
N ILE A 247 15.52 19.32 -15.41
CA ILE A 247 16.04 19.18 -16.77
C ILE A 247 15.38 20.30 -17.59
N VAL A 248 16.17 21.04 -18.38
CA VAL A 248 15.74 22.18 -19.22
C VAL A 248 15.79 21.77 -20.69
#